data_AF-A0A661IFI8-F1
#
_entry.id   AF-A0A661IFI8-F1
#
_cell.length_a   1.000
_cell.length_b   1.000
_cell.length_c   1.000
_cell.angle_alpha   90.00
_cell.angle_beta   90.00
_cell.angle_gamma   90.00
#
_symmetry.space_group_name_H-M   'P 1'
#
loop_
_entity.id
_entity.type
_entity.pdbx_description
1 polymer ?
#
loop_
_entity_poly.entity_id
_entity_poly.type
_entity_poly.pdbx_seq_one_letter_code
_entity_poly.pdbx_strand_id
1 'polypeptide(L)'
;MTNAERLKFVQGRLDAGDKRAVEIWRSIGVYMGYALAHYADYYELKHVLLLGRVTSGEGGPLILQEAEKVLAREFPTVADSITLHLPDERSRRVGQAVAAASLPSL
;
A
#
# COMPACT_ATOMS: atom_id res chain seq x y z
N MET A 1 18.37 4.00 17.75
CA MET A 1 17.87 3.67 16.39
C MET A 1 16.47 4.25 16.22
N THR A 2 16.32 5.23 15.35
CA THR A 2 15.04 5.88 15.00
C THR A 2 14.16 4.96 14.17
N ASN A 3 12.85 5.22 14.11
CA ASN A 3 11.93 4.42 13.28
C ASN A 3 12.35 4.38 11.79
N ALA A 4 12.92 5.47 11.28
CA ALA A 4 13.45 5.52 9.92
C ALA A 4 14.65 4.59 9.72
N GLU A 5 15.57 4.54 10.70
CA GLU A 5 16.71 3.62 10.68
C GLU A 5 16.25 2.16 10.81
N ARG A 6 15.23 1.89 11.64
CA ARG A 6 14.65 0.53 11.74
C ARG A 6 14.03 0.10 10.42
N LEU A 7 13.23 0.96 9.79
CA LEU A 7 12.62 0.68 8.49
C LEU A 7 13.69 0.40 7.45
N LYS A 8 14.70 1.28 7.33
CA LYS A 8 15.80 1.10 6.37
C LYS A 8 16.56 -0.21 6.58
N PHE A 9 16.81 -0.58 7.84
CA PHE A 9 17.46 -1.85 8.17
C PHE A 9 16.63 -3.06 7.70
N VAL A 10 15.33 -3.07 7.99
CA VAL A 10 14.44 -4.18 7.62
C VAL A 10 14.19 -4.21 6.11
N GLN A 11 14.18 -3.07 5.43
CA GLN A 11 14.15 -2.99 3.96
C GLN A 11 15.40 -3.64 3.34
N GLY A 12 16.59 -3.35 3.87
CA GLY A 12 17.80 -4.05 3.40
C GLY A 12 17.76 -5.56 3.61
N ARG A 13 17.03 -6.06 4.62
CA ARG A 13 16.79 -7.50 4.80
C ARG A 13 15.80 -8.07 3.79
N LEU A 14 14.76 -7.30 3.46
CA LEU A 14 13.80 -7.67 2.43
C LEU A 14 14.49 -7.78 1.06
N ASP A 15 15.30 -6.78 0.71
CA ASP A 15 16.05 -6.75 -0.56
C ASP A 15 17.06 -7.91 -0.66
N ALA A 16 17.58 -8.37 0.48
CA ALA A 16 18.43 -9.55 0.57
C ALA A 16 17.66 -10.90 0.54
N GLY A 17 16.33 -10.88 0.39
CA GLY A 17 15.49 -12.07 0.34
C GLY A 17 15.29 -12.77 1.69
N ASP A 18 15.50 -12.10 2.83
CA ASP A 18 15.24 -12.69 4.15
C ASP A 18 13.75 -12.99 4.29
N LYS A 19 13.40 -14.28 4.37
CA LYS A 19 12.02 -14.75 4.48
C LYS A 19 11.27 -14.12 5.65
N ARG A 20 11.96 -13.83 6.76
CA ARG A 20 11.33 -13.19 7.94
C ARG A 20 10.96 -11.74 7.66
N ALA A 21 11.76 -11.05 6.86
CA ALA A 21 11.45 -9.70 6.41
C ALA A 21 10.24 -9.73 5.47
N VAL A 22 10.19 -10.67 4.52
CA VAL A 22 9.04 -10.85 3.61
C VAL A 22 7.72 -10.99 4.38
N GLU A 23 7.69 -11.80 5.45
CA GLU A 23 6.47 -11.99 6.26
C GLU A 23 5.97 -10.70 6.94
N ILE A 24 6.84 -9.74 7.23
CA ILE A 24 6.42 -8.43 7.76
C ILE A 24 5.58 -7.69 6.72
N TRP A 25 6.06 -7.59 5.47
CA TRP A 25 5.31 -6.91 4.41
C TRP A 25 4.05 -7.66 4.02
N ARG A 26 4.06 -8.99 4.03
CA ARG A 26 2.84 -9.79 3.84
C ARG A 26 1.79 -9.50 4.90
N SER A 27 2.21 -9.47 6.17
CA SER A 27 1.31 -9.13 7.28
C SER A 27 0.72 -7.73 7.13
N ILE A 28 1.53 -6.75 6.71
CA ILE A 28 1.06 -5.39 6.41
C ILE A 28 0.03 -5.39 5.27
N GLY A 29 0.25 -6.19 4.21
CA GLY A 29 -0.70 -6.32 3.11
C GLY A 29 -2.02 -6.97 3.53
N VAL A 30 -1.99 -7.98 4.40
CA VAL A 30 -3.21 -8.56 4.99
C VAL A 30 -3.99 -7.50 5.77
N TYR A 31 -3.31 -6.72 6.61
CA TYR A 31 -3.94 -5.62 7.34
C TYR A 31 -4.51 -4.56 6.39
N MET A 32 -3.81 -4.25 5.31
CA MET A 32 -4.29 -3.32 4.28
C MET A 32 -5.58 -3.84 3.63
N GLY A 33 -5.65 -5.12 3.25
CA GLY A 33 -6.86 -5.71 2.66
C GLY A 33 -8.09 -5.59 3.56
N TYR A 34 -7.96 -5.95 4.84
CA TYR A 34 -9.06 -5.80 5.81
C TYR A 34 -9.41 -4.34 6.09
N ALA A 35 -8.42 -3.45 6.14
CA ALA A 35 -8.66 -2.02 6.30
C ALA A 35 -9.44 -1.45 5.11
N LEU A 36 -9.10 -1.83 3.88
CA LEU A 36 -9.81 -1.39 2.68
C LEU A 36 -11.25 -1.86 2.65
N ALA A 37 -11.49 -3.13 3.00
CA ALA A 37 -12.84 -3.67 3.14
C ALA A 37 -13.65 -2.89 4.18
N HIS A 38 -13.05 -2.62 5.34
CA HIS A 38 -13.72 -1.84 6.38
C HIS A 38 -14.01 -0.40 5.95
N TYR A 39 -13.09 0.26 5.25
CA TYR A 39 -13.31 1.61 4.75
C TYR A 39 -14.37 1.67 3.64
N ALA A 40 -14.54 0.61 2.87
CA ALA A 40 -15.58 0.50 1.85
C ALA A 40 -17.01 0.51 2.45
N ASP A 41 -17.17 0.18 3.73
CA ASP A 41 -18.45 0.32 4.44
C ASP A 41 -18.87 1.79 4.62
N TYR A 42 -17.91 2.72 4.57
CA TYR A 42 -18.12 4.14 4.83
C TYR A 42 -17.93 5.03 3.61
N TYR A 43 -17.15 4.59 2.63
CA TYR A 43 -16.78 5.37 1.46
C TYR A 43 -16.94 4.56 0.18
N GLU A 44 -17.46 5.20 -0.88
CA GLU A 44 -17.40 4.65 -2.24
C GLU A 44 -15.97 4.77 -2.78
N LEU A 45 -15.14 3.77 -2.49
CA LEU A 45 -13.77 3.68 -2.98
C LEU A 45 -13.76 3.22 -4.44
N LYS A 46 -13.00 3.93 -5.30
CA LYS A 46 -12.77 3.52 -6.71
C LYS A 46 -11.30 3.33 -7.01
N HIS A 47 -10.47 4.28 -6.58
CA HIS A 47 -9.02 4.24 -6.77
C HIS A 47 -8.32 4.53 -5.46
N VAL A 48 -7.42 3.64 -5.06
CA VAL A 48 -6.65 3.78 -3.82
C VAL A 48 -5.16 3.82 -4.16
N LEU A 49 -4.47 4.86 -3.70
CA LEU A 49 -3.04 5.02 -3.89
C LEU A 49 -2.28 4.56 -2.63
N LEU A 50 -1.43 3.54 -2.75
CA LEU A 50 -0.57 3.06 -1.66
C LEU A 50 0.72 3.90 -1.58
N LEU A 51 0.81 4.77 -0.59
CA LEU A 51 1.89 5.74 -0.43
C LEU A 51 2.72 5.51 0.85
N GLY A 52 3.95 6.03 0.84
CA GLY A 52 4.84 6.07 2.01
C GLY A 52 6.15 5.31 1.80
N ARG A 53 7.10 5.47 2.73
CA ARG A 53 8.42 4.81 2.64
C ARG A 53 8.35 3.29 2.79
N VAL A 54 7.31 2.79 3.45
CA VAL A 54 7.09 1.35 3.66
C VAL A 54 6.75 0.64 2.34
N THR A 55 6.18 1.36 1.38
CA THR A 55 5.80 0.81 0.06
C THR A 55 6.92 0.94 -0.98
N SER A 56 8.11 1.40 -0.61
CA SER A 56 9.27 1.46 -1.50
C SER A 56 9.85 0.07 -1.79
N GLY A 57 10.44 -0.09 -2.98
CA GLY A 57 11.11 -1.33 -3.39
C GLY A 57 10.16 -2.52 -3.44
N GLU A 58 10.68 -3.70 -3.11
CA GLU A 58 9.92 -4.97 -3.10
C GLU A 58 8.77 -4.99 -2.08
N GLY A 59 8.78 -4.07 -1.11
CA GLY A 59 7.75 -3.99 -0.08
C GLY A 59 6.38 -3.59 -0.62
N GLY A 60 6.33 -2.66 -1.57
CA GLY A 60 5.08 -2.20 -2.17
C GLY A 60 4.31 -3.31 -2.87
N PRO A 61 4.93 -4.05 -3.82
CA PRO A 61 4.28 -5.17 -4.51
C PRO A 61 3.77 -6.26 -3.56
N LEU A 62 4.52 -6.58 -2.50
CA LEU A 62 4.08 -7.56 -1.50
C LEU A 62 2.83 -7.12 -0.75
N ILE A 63 2.77 -5.84 -0.34
CA ILE A 63 1.59 -5.28 0.33
C ILE A 63 0.38 -5.31 -0.62
N LEU A 64 0.58 -4.86 -1.86
CA LEU A 64 -0.47 -4.83 -2.89
C LEU A 64 -1.03 -6.24 -3.13
N GLN A 65 -0.15 -7.21 -3.37
CA GLN A 65 -0.54 -8.59 -3.66
C GLN A 65 -1.32 -9.23 -2.50
N GLU A 66 -0.89 -9.06 -1.25
CA GLU A 66 -1.62 -9.64 -0.12
C GLU A 66 -2.94 -8.92 0.16
N ALA A 67 -3.01 -7.60 -0.05
CA ALA A 67 -4.27 -6.87 0.06
C ALA A 67 -5.30 -7.35 -0.97
N GLU A 68 -4.88 -7.51 -2.24
CA GLU A 68 -5.71 -8.06 -3.31
C GLU A 68 -6.18 -9.48 -3.00
N LYS A 69 -5.32 -10.33 -2.44
CA LYS A 69 -5.70 -11.70 -2.02
C LYS A 69 -6.79 -11.70 -0.94
N VAL A 70 -6.65 -10.85 0.08
CA VAL A 70 -7.67 -10.74 1.15
C VAL A 70 -9.00 -10.30 0.55
N LEU A 71 -8.97 -9.24 -0.27
CA LEU A 71 -10.19 -8.71 -0.90
C LEU A 71 -10.84 -9.72 -1.83
N ALA A 72 -10.09 -10.35 -2.73
CA ALA A 72 -10.63 -11.34 -3.65
C ALA A 72 -11.22 -12.56 -2.94
N ARG A 73 -10.61 -12.99 -1.83
CA ARG A 73 -11.06 -14.18 -1.09
C ARG A 73 -12.28 -13.92 -0.22
N GLU A 74 -12.34 -12.76 0.43
CA GLU A 74 -13.28 -12.53 1.53
C GLU A 74 -14.26 -11.39 1.26
N PHE A 75 -13.93 -10.47 0.35
CA PHE A 75 -14.72 -9.29 0.01
C PHE A 75 -14.81 -9.08 -1.52
N PRO A 76 -15.29 -10.08 -2.30
CA PRO A 76 -15.25 -10.04 -3.77
C PRO A 76 -15.96 -8.82 -4.36
N THR A 77 -17.08 -8.37 -3.75
CA THR A 77 -17.78 -7.15 -4.18
C THR A 77 -16.92 -5.88 -4.02
N VAL A 78 -16.09 -5.82 -2.99
CA VAL A 78 -15.13 -4.72 -2.80
C VAL A 78 -13.97 -4.86 -3.77
N ALA A 79 -13.47 -6.09 -3.99
CA ALA A 79 -12.41 -6.34 -4.95
C ALA A 79 -12.79 -5.89 -6.37
N ASP A 80 -14.05 -6.08 -6.78
CA ASP A 80 -14.55 -5.69 -8.08
C ASP A 80 -14.77 -4.17 -8.23
N SER A 81 -14.93 -3.44 -7.11
CA SER A 81 -15.23 -2.01 -7.13
C SER A 81 -14.01 -1.11 -6.97
N ILE A 82 -12.90 -1.63 -6.42
CA ILE A 82 -11.69 -0.85 -6.14
C ILE A 82 -10.53 -1.22 -7.06
N THR A 83 -9.77 -0.22 -7.47
CA THR A 83 -8.45 -0.40 -8.11
C THR A 83 -7.36 0.11 -7.18
N LEU A 84 -6.44 -0.78 -6.80
CA LEU A 84 -5.28 -0.44 -6.00
C LEU A 84 -4.12 -0.03 -6.91
N HIS A 85 -3.49 1.08 -6.57
CA HIS A 85 -2.36 1.64 -7.30
C HIS A 85 -1.16 1.71 -6.37
N LEU A 86 -0.02 1.21 -6.86
CA LEU A 86 1.28 1.43 -6.24
C LEU A 86 2.07 2.41 -7.12
N PRO A 87 2.09 3.71 -6.81
CA PRO A 87 2.76 4.68 -7.67
C PRO A 87 4.27 4.44 -7.69
N ASP A 88 4.84 4.51 -8.89
CA ASP A 88 6.29 4.47 -9.05
C ASP A 88 6.97 5.64 -8.30
N GLU A 89 8.29 5.55 -8.12
CA GLU A 89 9.05 6.52 -7.33
C GLU A 89 9.02 7.96 -7.90
N ARG A 90 8.78 8.10 -9.21
CA ARG A 90 8.62 9.37 -9.92
C ARG A 90 7.22 9.95 -9.67
N SER A 91 6.21 9.10 -9.76
CA SER A 91 4.78 9.36 -9.51
C SER A 91 4.49 9.64 -8.04
N ARG A 92 5.28 9.12 -7.09
CA ARG A 92 5.17 9.45 -5.66
C ARG A 92 5.51 10.90 -5.33
N ARG A 93 6.48 11.51 -6.04
CA ARG A 93 6.83 12.93 -5.87
C ARG A 93 5.85 13.86 -6.56
N VAL A 94 5.30 13.43 -7.70
CA VAL A 94 4.36 14.21 -8.50
C VAL A 94 2.93 14.11 -7.95
N GLY A 95 2.51 12.95 -7.44
CA GLY A 95 1.13 12.70 -6.99
C GLY A 95 0.67 13.60 -5.84
N GLN A 96 1.53 13.95 -4.88
CA GLN A 96 1.18 14.92 -3.84
C GLN A 96 1.06 16.35 -4.38
N ALA A 97 1.95 16.74 -5.31
CA ALA A 97 1.89 18.05 -5.94
C ALA A 97 0.67 18.18 -6.86
N VAL A 98 0.33 17.13 -7.60
CA VAL A 98 -0.85 17.07 -8.47
C VAL A 98 -2.12 17.06 -7.65
N ALA A 99 -2.22 16.26 -6.60
CA ALA A 99 -3.39 16.26 -5.72
C ALA A 99 -3.60 17.62 -5.03
N ALA A 100 -2.52 18.28 -4.57
CA ALA A 100 -2.60 19.61 -4.00
C ALA A 100 -2.97 20.68 -5.05
N ALA A 101 -2.50 20.55 -6.29
CA ALA A 101 -2.80 21.46 -7.39
C ALA A 101 -4.18 21.22 -8.03
N SER A 102 -4.76 20.03 -7.87
CA SER A 102 -6.08 19.67 -8.41
C SER A 102 -7.23 19.94 -7.45
N LEU A 103 -6.95 20.41 -6.23
CA LEU A 103 -8.01 20.84 -5.31
C LEU A 103 -8.69 22.09 -5.88
N PRO A 104 -10.04 22.17 -5.83
CA PRO A 104 -10.74 23.37 -6.26
C PRO A 104 -10.27 24.57 -5.43
N SER A 105 -10.10 25.72 -6.08
CA SER A 105 -10.05 26.99 -5.35
C SER A 105 -11.37 27.17 -4.60
N LEU A 106 -11.27 27.37 -3.28
CA LEU A 106 -12.38 27.68 -2.38
C LEU A 106 -13.31 28.78 -2.93
#